data_AF-A0A1F3P0Z4-F1
#
_entry.id   AF-A0A1F3P0Z4-F1
#
_cell.length_a   1.000
_cell.length_b   1.000
_cell.length_c   1.000
_cell.angle_alpha   90.00
_cell.angle_beta   90.00
_cell.angle_gamma   90.00
#
_symmetry.space_group_name_H-M   'P 1'
#
loop_
_entity.id
_entity.type
_entity.pdbx_description
1 polymer ?
#
loop_
_entity_poly.entity_id
_entity_poly.type
_entity_poly.pdbx_seq_one_letter_code
_entity_poly.pdbx_strand_id
1 'polypeptide(L)'
;MLIFSFSNILRYKYEVIFFSCLIIHGLFALLFPASGYDLCGDSYTYIQNADKVTHGNFDFEEPSFIRSPFYSILIGIIKILTPAYWEFVLITFQLLISATTGIYLAKISGKIFPYQNTGLITGLLFAVYIPTFYYVHSYSTEILYQGLFVAGLYFFIESINKYDLISVLKWAFCFTICYLTRSQIGLFFPFIPFILWFYYKNQKKQLISILIVFSFVFAILTFPWGIFNLKKHNSYITSSNGGSYHFFVSNSDIGFMDASNTPPIGSTDMENLQKMRFGKLIGPVYDSVLALPTLEKQKVFLKMSLDWIKENPAKFIKLKMFNAFRFLIPGVSWKHYPFKTWLFSFFISLPVYLLFYFGLYKCLKTNYKNHLWFLGWWLSNATFLLLFLFTQRYRTYGVEALFLPYCAYSLSLLAKRLGYRGIGVSGSNGLL
;
A
#
# COMPACT_ATOMS: atom_id res chain seq x y z
N MET A 1 35.65 -12.40 -15.86
CA MET A 1 34.70 -11.29 -16.11
C MET A 1 33.68 -11.79 -17.13
N LEU A 2 32.53 -12.30 -16.67
CA LEU A 2 31.50 -12.88 -17.54
C LEU A 2 30.78 -11.76 -18.29
N ILE A 3 31.11 -11.57 -19.57
CA ILE A 3 30.37 -10.67 -20.46
C ILE A 3 29.06 -11.38 -20.82
N PHE A 4 28.04 -11.20 -19.98
CA PHE A 4 26.68 -11.60 -20.34
C PHE A 4 26.20 -10.71 -21.47
N SER A 5 25.93 -11.29 -22.64
CA SER A 5 25.25 -10.57 -23.72
C SER A 5 23.88 -10.10 -23.22
N PHE A 6 23.45 -8.90 -23.65
CA PHE A 6 22.15 -8.33 -23.26
C PHE A 6 20.97 -9.27 -23.57
N SER A 7 21.09 -10.09 -24.61
CA SER A 7 20.12 -11.14 -24.94
C SER A 7 19.95 -12.19 -23.84
N ASN A 8 21.03 -12.59 -23.16
CA ASN A 8 20.98 -13.54 -22.05
C ASN A 8 20.29 -12.93 -20.83
N ILE A 9 20.52 -11.64 -20.54
CA ILE A 9 19.87 -10.93 -19.43
C ILE A 9 18.36 -10.89 -19.64
N LEU A 10 17.88 -10.66 -20.87
CA LEU A 10 16.45 -10.65 -21.17
C LEU A 10 15.80 -12.02 -21.01
N ARG A 11 16.54 -13.11 -21.28
CA ARG A 11 16.08 -14.49 -21.08
C ARG A 11 15.87 -14.81 -19.60
N TYR A 12 16.78 -14.37 -18.74
CA TYR A 12 16.78 -14.62 -17.29
C TYR A 12 16.35 -13.40 -16.46
N LYS A 13 15.54 -12.52 -17.06
CA LYS A 13 15.25 -11.21 -16.44
C LYS A 13 14.57 -11.32 -15.08
N TYR A 14 13.74 -12.34 -14.86
CA TYR A 14 13.00 -12.46 -13.60
C TYR A 14 13.89 -12.96 -12.46
N GLU A 15 14.83 -13.86 -12.76
CA GLU A 15 15.87 -14.32 -11.86
C GLU A 15 16.80 -13.16 -11.49
N VAL A 16 17.24 -12.39 -12.50
CA VAL A 16 18.05 -11.18 -12.27
C VAL A 16 17.31 -10.20 -11.36
N ILE A 17 16.03 -9.92 -11.61
CA ILE A 17 15.23 -9.03 -10.76
C ILE A 17 15.11 -9.59 -9.34
N PHE A 18 14.77 -10.87 -9.20
CA PHE A 18 14.58 -11.51 -7.90
C PHE A 18 15.85 -11.43 -7.05
N PHE A 19 16.98 -11.89 -7.60
CA PHE A 19 18.25 -11.86 -6.88
C PHE A 19 18.76 -10.44 -6.66
N SER A 20 18.52 -9.49 -7.58
CA SER A 20 18.86 -8.08 -7.34
C SER A 20 18.09 -7.52 -6.16
N CYS A 21 16.77 -7.74 -6.10
CA CYS A 21 15.96 -7.29 -4.97
C CYS A 21 16.40 -7.98 -3.67
N LEU A 22 16.59 -9.31 -3.69
CA LEU A 22 16.97 -10.08 -2.51
C LEU A 22 18.34 -9.66 -1.97
N ILE A 23 19.33 -9.50 -2.86
CA ILE A 23 20.69 -9.11 -2.49
C ILE A 23 20.72 -7.66 -2.02
N ILE A 24 20.13 -6.71 -2.76
CA ILE A 24 20.20 -5.29 -2.38
C ILE A 24 19.43 -5.03 -1.08
N HIS A 25 18.21 -5.57 -0.96
CA HIS A 25 17.42 -5.42 0.27
C HIS A 25 18.04 -6.18 1.44
N GLY A 26 18.63 -7.35 1.19
CA GLY A 26 19.35 -8.14 2.19
C GLY A 26 20.69 -7.53 2.60
N LEU A 27 21.41 -6.86 1.70
CA LEU A 27 22.61 -6.12 2.08
C LEU A 27 22.25 -4.90 2.91
N PHE A 28 21.20 -4.16 2.52
CA PHE A 28 20.69 -3.07 3.34
C PHE A 28 20.30 -3.55 4.74
N ALA A 29 19.62 -4.70 4.81
CA ALA A 29 19.27 -5.37 6.05
C ALA A 29 20.45 -5.59 7.01
N LEU A 30 21.53 -6.12 6.45
CA LEU A 30 22.71 -6.50 7.20
C LEU A 30 23.57 -5.29 7.58
N LEU A 31 23.64 -4.29 6.71
CA LEU A 31 24.49 -3.10 6.91
C LEU A 31 23.84 -2.04 7.81
N PHE A 32 22.51 -2.00 7.89
CA PHE A 32 21.76 -1.05 8.70
C PHE A 32 20.85 -1.80 9.69
N PRO A 33 21.43 -2.53 10.66
CA PRO A 33 20.65 -3.27 11.64
C PRO A 33 19.92 -2.27 12.54
N ALA A 34 18.64 -2.08 12.27
CA ALA A 34 17.71 -1.42 13.17
C ALA A 34 16.80 -2.49 13.77
N SER A 35 16.48 -2.36 15.06
CA SER A 35 15.44 -3.16 15.67
C SER A 35 14.15 -2.96 14.87
N GLY A 36 13.50 -4.05 14.45
CA GLY A 36 12.24 -3.98 13.70
C GLY A 36 11.14 -3.21 14.45
N TYR A 37 11.27 -3.11 15.79
CA TYR A 37 10.42 -2.33 16.67
C TYR A 37 10.60 -0.81 16.54
N ASP A 38 11.85 -0.34 16.38
CA ASP A 38 12.16 1.10 16.40
C ASP A 38 11.83 1.77 15.06
N LEU A 39 11.77 0.97 13.99
CA LEU A 39 11.46 1.48 12.67
C LEU A 39 10.00 1.92 12.58
N CYS A 40 9.03 1.15 13.08
CA CYS A 40 7.61 1.48 12.95
C CYS A 40 6.90 1.39 14.31
N GLY A 41 6.29 2.48 14.76
CA GLY A 41 5.61 2.52 16.07
C GLY A 41 4.51 1.46 16.22
N ASP A 42 3.86 1.06 15.12
CA ASP A 42 2.83 0.02 15.13
C ASP A 42 3.39 -1.40 15.36
N SER A 43 4.70 -1.60 15.22
CA SER A 43 5.35 -2.90 15.37
C SER A 43 5.09 -3.52 16.74
N TYR A 44 5.14 -2.73 17.82
CA TYR A 44 4.81 -3.23 19.16
C TYR A 44 3.41 -3.81 19.23
N THR A 45 2.43 -3.13 18.64
CA THR A 45 1.03 -3.56 18.63
C THR A 45 0.85 -4.84 17.81
N TYR A 46 1.51 -4.96 16.66
CA TYR A 46 1.48 -6.19 15.86
C TYR A 46 2.08 -7.38 16.61
N ILE A 47 3.21 -7.19 17.29
CA ILE A 47 3.88 -8.24 18.07
C ILE A 47 3.01 -8.65 19.27
N GLN A 48 2.46 -7.70 20.02
CA GLN A 48 1.56 -7.98 21.14
C GLN A 48 0.31 -8.77 20.69
N ASN A 49 -0.27 -8.38 19.55
CA ASN A 49 -1.40 -9.10 18.98
C ASN A 49 -0.99 -10.50 18.49
N ALA A 50 0.23 -10.67 17.96
CA ALA A 50 0.77 -11.98 17.61
C ALA A 50 0.99 -12.86 18.86
N ASP A 51 1.42 -12.30 19.98
CA ASP A 51 1.54 -13.02 21.26
C ASP A 51 0.18 -13.48 21.77
N LYS A 52 -0.88 -12.69 21.58
CA LYS A 52 -2.25 -13.16 21.88
C LYS A 52 -2.63 -14.37 21.03
N VAL A 53 -2.25 -14.40 19.76
CA VAL A 53 -2.52 -15.52 18.84
C VAL A 53 -1.84 -16.81 19.32
N THR A 54 -0.63 -16.74 19.87
CA THR A 54 0.05 -17.94 20.41
C THR A 54 -0.68 -18.56 21.60
N HIS A 55 -1.59 -17.82 22.23
CA HIS A 55 -2.45 -18.26 23.33
C HIS A 55 -3.90 -18.49 22.90
N GLY A 56 -4.20 -18.51 21.59
CA GLY A 56 -5.54 -18.72 21.06
C GLY A 56 -6.48 -17.51 21.17
N ASN A 57 -5.96 -16.31 21.46
CA ASN A 57 -6.73 -15.08 21.52
C ASN A 57 -6.61 -14.27 20.22
N PHE A 58 -7.74 -14.12 19.51
CA PHE A 58 -7.85 -13.44 18.21
C PHE A 58 -8.63 -12.13 18.28
N ASP A 59 -8.73 -11.47 19.43
CA ASP A 59 -9.59 -10.29 19.60
C ASP A 59 -9.16 -9.10 18.71
N PHE A 60 -7.84 -8.85 18.62
CA PHE A 60 -7.23 -7.72 17.89
C PHE A 60 -7.84 -6.34 18.17
N GLU A 61 -8.60 -6.20 19.25
CA GLU A 61 -9.10 -4.93 19.75
C GLU A 61 -7.94 -4.09 20.29
N GLU A 62 -7.87 -2.86 19.80
CA GLU A 62 -6.97 -1.80 20.24
C GLU A 62 -7.79 -0.66 20.84
N PRO A 63 -7.17 0.26 21.61
CA PRO A 63 -7.89 1.36 22.21
C PRO A 63 -8.76 2.15 21.22
N SER A 64 -8.32 2.30 19.98
CA SER A 64 -9.00 3.13 18.98
C SER A 64 -9.96 2.37 18.07
N PHE A 65 -9.68 1.11 17.74
CA PHE A 65 -10.45 0.29 16.80
C PHE A 65 -9.99 -1.18 16.81
N ILE A 66 -10.66 -2.04 16.04
CA ILE A 66 -10.24 -3.43 15.83
C ILE A 66 -9.42 -3.52 14.55
N ARG A 67 -8.18 -4.00 14.67
CA ARG A 67 -7.22 -4.05 13.56
C ARG A 67 -7.49 -5.22 12.62
N SER A 68 -7.07 -5.05 11.37
CA SER A 68 -7.05 -6.11 10.35
C SER A 68 -6.20 -7.31 10.84
N PRO A 69 -6.74 -8.54 10.78
CA PRO A 69 -6.19 -9.66 11.57
C PRO A 69 -4.96 -10.32 10.94
N PHE A 70 -4.81 -10.31 9.61
CA PHE A 70 -3.98 -11.30 8.92
C PHE A 70 -2.49 -11.20 9.25
N TYR A 71 -1.94 -9.99 9.38
CA TYR A 71 -0.51 -9.82 9.66
C TYR A 71 -0.12 -10.31 11.05
N SER A 72 -0.91 -9.98 12.08
CA SER A 72 -0.68 -10.47 13.45
C SER A 72 -0.84 -12.00 13.54
N ILE A 73 -1.80 -12.58 12.81
CA ILE A 73 -1.97 -14.04 12.72
C ILE A 73 -0.74 -14.68 12.09
N LEU A 74 -0.24 -14.14 10.98
CA LEU A 74 0.96 -14.63 10.31
C LEU A 74 2.17 -14.64 11.26
N ILE A 75 2.40 -13.55 11.98
CA ILE A 75 3.49 -13.47 12.97
C ILE A 75 3.27 -14.50 14.08
N GLY A 76 2.05 -14.65 14.59
CA GLY A 76 1.71 -15.64 15.61
C GLY A 76 2.01 -17.07 15.14
N ILE A 77 1.67 -17.42 13.90
CA ILE A 77 2.01 -18.72 13.30
C ILE A 77 3.54 -18.90 13.22
N ILE A 78 4.28 -17.88 12.77
CA ILE A 78 5.76 -17.94 12.72
C ILE A 78 6.34 -18.14 14.12
N LYS A 79 5.79 -17.46 15.14
CA LYS A 79 6.20 -17.63 16.55
C LYS A 79 5.93 -19.04 17.07
N ILE A 80 4.79 -19.65 16.71
CA ILE A 80 4.48 -21.04 17.09
C ILE A 80 5.44 -22.02 16.41
N LEU A 81 5.71 -21.85 15.12
CA LEU A 81 6.54 -22.77 14.34
C LEU A 81 8.04 -22.62 14.63
N THR A 82 8.50 -21.41 14.96
CA THR A 82 9.93 -21.09 15.15
C THR A 82 10.18 -20.18 16.36
N PRO A 83 9.83 -20.59 17.60
CA PRO A 83 9.83 -19.68 18.77
C PRO A 83 11.17 -18.98 19.03
N ALA A 84 12.29 -19.67 18.82
CA ALA A 84 13.63 -19.11 19.06
C ALA A 84 14.15 -18.20 17.92
N TYR A 85 13.56 -18.28 16.73
CA TYR A 85 14.07 -17.63 15.51
C TYR A 85 13.01 -16.85 14.73
N TRP A 86 11.87 -16.56 15.35
CA TRP A 86 10.69 -16.02 14.67
C TRP A 86 10.99 -14.67 13.98
N GLU A 87 11.82 -13.82 14.57
CA GLU A 87 12.21 -12.53 13.98
C GLU A 87 13.00 -12.71 12.68
N PHE A 88 14.00 -13.60 12.70
CA PHE A 88 14.81 -13.93 11.53
C PHE A 88 13.95 -14.53 10.41
N VAL A 89 13.04 -15.44 10.77
CA VAL A 89 12.11 -16.06 9.81
C VAL A 89 11.16 -15.02 9.23
N LEU A 90 10.63 -14.10 10.03
CA LEU A 90 9.75 -13.02 9.58
C LEU A 90 10.48 -12.07 8.62
N ILE A 91 11.69 -11.61 8.96
CA ILE A 91 12.48 -10.73 8.08
C ILE A 91 12.82 -11.44 6.77
N THR A 92 13.22 -12.71 6.82
CA THR A 92 13.49 -13.52 5.63
C THR A 92 12.24 -13.65 4.76
N PHE A 93 11.08 -13.90 5.36
CA PHE A 93 9.80 -13.95 4.66
C PHE A 93 9.46 -12.61 3.99
N GLN A 94 9.66 -11.48 4.67
CA GLN A 94 9.46 -10.14 4.10
C GLN A 94 10.41 -9.86 2.93
N LEU A 95 11.68 -10.27 3.04
CA LEU A 95 12.66 -10.18 1.94
C LEU A 95 12.21 -10.98 0.71
N LEU A 96 11.72 -12.20 0.90
CA LEU A 96 11.23 -13.06 -0.19
C LEU A 96 9.98 -12.47 -0.86
N ILE A 97 9.03 -11.92 -0.08
CA ILE A 97 7.87 -11.20 -0.62
C ILE A 97 8.33 -9.99 -1.42
N SER A 98 9.25 -9.19 -0.88
CA SER A 98 9.77 -8.01 -1.55
C SER A 98 10.43 -8.37 -2.90
N ALA A 99 11.30 -9.38 -2.93
CA ALA A 99 11.92 -9.85 -4.17
C ALA A 99 10.90 -10.35 -5.19
N THR A 100 9.88 -11.08 -4.73
CA THR A 100 8.77 -11.55 -5.56
C THR A 100 7.92 -10.39 -6.10
N THR A 101 7.76 -9.32 -5.31
CA THR A 101 7.06 -8.09 -5.72
C THR A 101 7.73 -7.46 -6.94
N GLY A 102 9.06 -7.40 -6.96
CA GLY A 102 9.83 -6.90 -8.11
C GLY A 102 9.54 -7.70 -9.40
N ILE A 103 9.44 -9.03 -9.32
CA ILE A 103 9.04 -9.87 -10.46
C ILE A 103 7.64 -9.48 -10.95
N TYR A 104 6.66 -9.36 -10.06
CA TYR A 104 5.29 -9.06 -10.48
C TYR A 104 5.16 -7.64 -11.05
N LEU A 105 5.87 -6.64 -10.53
CA LEU A 105 5.94 -5.31 -11.14
C LEU A 105 6.52 -5.36 -12.57
N ALA A 106 7.57 -6.15 -12.78
CA ALA A 106 8.16 -6.36 -14.09
C ALA A 106 7.19 -7.07 -15.06
N LYS A 107 6.45 -8.07 -14.57
CA LYS A 107 5.42 -8.77 -15.34
C LYS A 107 4.25 -7.86 -15.71
N ILE A 108 3.76 -7.04 -14.78
CA ILE A 108 2.73 -6.02 -15.04
C ILE A 108 3.22 -5.08 -16.15
N SER A 109 4.44 -4.55 -16.00
CA SER A 109 5.05 -3.66 -16.98
C SER A 109 5.15 -4.28 -18.38
N GLY A 110 5.54 -5.56 -18.46
CA GLY A 110 5.60 -6.29 -19.73
C GLY A 110 4.24 -6.59 -20.37
N LYS A 111 3.15 -6.55 -19.60
CA LYS A 111 1.78 -6.70 -20.13
C LYS A 111 1.18 -5.38 -20.59
N ILE A 112 1.49 -4.27 -19.92
CA ILE A 112 0.84 -2.96 -20.19
C ILE A 112 1.63 -2.04 -21.12
N PHE A 113 2.94 -2.25 -21.27
CA PHE A 113 3.79 -1.39 -22.09
C PHE A 113 4.39 -2.13 -23.30
N PRO A 114 4.58 -1.44 -24.43
CA PRO A 114 5.03 -2.07 -25.68
C PRO A 114 6.52 -2.44 -25.75
N TYR A 115 7.34 -1.90 -24.83
CA TYR A 115 8.79 -2.10 -24.86
C TYR A 115 9.21 -3.28 -23.97
N GLN A 116 9.92 -4.24 -24.54
CA GLN A 116 10.34 -5.46 -23.84
C GLN A 116 11.18 -5.21 -22.58
N ASN A 117 12.00 -4.15 -22.62
CA ASN A 117 12.92 -3.81 -21.54
C ASN A 117 12.24 -3.10 -20.36
N THR A 118 11.02 -2.58 -20.54
CA THR A 118 10.32 -1.86 -19.46
C THR A 118 10.14 -2.75 -18.24
N GLY A 119 9.85 -4.04 -18.43
CA GLY A 119 9.76 -4.98 -17.31
C GLY A 119 11.07 -5.12 -16.52
N LEU A 120 12.20 -5.26 -17.22
CA LEU A 120 13.51 -5.35 -16.58
C LEU A 120 13.85 -4.06 -15.82
N ILE A 121 13.66 -2.91 -16.46
CA ILE A 121 13.92 -1.59 -15.86
C ILE A 121 13.03 -1.39 -14.62
N THR A 122 11.75 -1.74 -14.68
CA THR A 122 10.85 -1.66 -13.51
C THR A 122 11.37 -2.47 -12.33
N GLY A 123 11.75 -3.74 -12.55
CA GLY A 123 12.25 -4.59 -11.48
C GLY A 123 13.56 -4.11 -10.88
N LEU A 124 14.47 -3.58 -11.71
CA LEU A 124 15.74 -3.00 -11.25
C LEU A 124 15.52 -1.68 -10.49
N LEU A 125 14.60 -0.82 -10.94
CA LEU A 125 14.22 0.38 -10.20
C LEU A 125 13.62 0.02 -8.84
N PHE A 126 12.83 -1.05 -8.76
CA PHE A 126 12.26 -1.53 -7.51
C PHE A 126 13.34 -2.07 -6.55
N ALA A 127 14.35 -2.77 -7.08
CA ALA A 127 15.46 -3.30 -6.28
C ALA A 127 16.28 -2.19 -5.58
N VAL A 128 16.28 -0.98 -6.10
CA VAL A 128 16.95 0.20 -5.48
C VAL A 128 15.96 1.19 -4.86
N TYR A 129 14.70 0.79 -4.69
CA TYR A 129 13.65 1.70 -4.23
C TYR A 129 13.69 1.90 -2.71
N ILE A 130 14.28 3.02 -2.28
CA ILE A 130 14.61 3.32 -0.87
C ILE A 130 13.47 3.06 0.12
N PRO A 131 12.21 3.47 -0.12
CA PRO A 131 11.14 3.20 0.85
C PRO A 131 10.94 1.71 1.16
N THR A 132 11.24 0.81 0.21
CA THR A 132 11.14 -0.64 0.46
C THR A 132 12.19 -1.11 1.45
N PHE A 133 13.37 -0.47 1.50
CA PHE A 133 14.43 -0.85 2.43
C PHE A 133 14.01 -0.69 3.89
N TYR A 134 13.29 0.40 4.19
CA TYR A 134 12.75 0.68 5.51
C TYR A 134 11.69 -0.36 5.93
N TYR A 135 10.76 -0.70 5.03
CA TYR A 135 9.64 -1.58 5.37
C TYR A 135 10.00 -3.07 5.43
N VAL A 136 11.07 -3.50 4.76
CA VAL A 136 11.55 -4.89 4.83
C VAL A 136 12.02 -5.26 6.24
N HIS A 137 12.46 -4.28 7.03
CA HIS A 137 12.94 -4.47 8.41
C HIS A 137 11.90 -4.20 9.49
N SER A 138 10.92 -3.35 9.22
CA SER A 138 9.87 -3.10 10.20
C SER A 138 8.92 -4.29 10.33
N TYR A 139 8.52 -4.61 11.55
CA TYR A 139 7.43 -5.57 11.81
C TYR A 139 6.10 -4.88 11.51
N SER A 140 5.82 -4.72 10.23
CA SER A 140 4.77 -3.85 9.70
C SER A 140 4.06 -4.52 8.52
N THR A 141 2.80 -4.16 8.32
CA THR A 141 1.95 -4.73 7.25
C THR A 141 2.41 -4.43 5.83
N GLU A 142 3.30 -3.46 5.63
CA GLU A 142 3.55 -2.77 4.38
C GLU A 142 4.06 -3.70 3.28
N ILE A 143 5.06 -4.54 3.58
CA ILE A 143 5.64 -5.46 2.60
C ILE A 143 4.66 -6.56 2.21
N LEU A 144 3.96 -7.14 3.19
CA LEU A 144 2.95 -8.16 2.93
C LEU A 144 1.80 -7.59 2.10
N TYR A 145 1.28 -6.42 2.49
CA TYR A 145 0.25 -5.70 1.76
C TYR A 145 0.68 -5.41 0.32
N GLN A 146 1.86 -4.79 0.13
CA GLN A 146 2.37 -4.42 -1.19
C GLN A 146 2.56 -5.64 -2.09
N GLY A 147 3.17 -6.72 -1.57
CA GLY A 147 3.42 -7.92 -2.35
C GLY A 147 2.13 -8.61 -2.78
N LEU A 148 1.17 -8.80 -1.86
CA LEU A 148 -0.15 -9.35 -2.18
C LEU A 148 -0.92 -8.46 -3.14
N PHE A 149 -0.85 -7.14 -2.97
CA PHE A 149 -1.54 -6.20 -3.83
C PHE A 149 -1.00 -6.22 -5.26
N VAL A 150 0.33 -6.14 -5.43
CA VAL A 150 0.97 -6.19 -6.75
C VAL A 150 0.74 -7.54 -7.43
N ALA A 151 0.86 -8.65 -6.71
CA ALA A 151 0.54 -9.97 -7.24
C ALA A 151 -0.95 -10.06 -7.65
N GLY A 152 -1.85 -9.55 -6.81
CA GLY A 152 -3.27 -9.47 -7.10
C GLY A 152 -3.58 -8.64 -8.35
N LEU A 153 -2.93 -7.48 -8.52
CA LEU A 153 -3.06 -6.66 -9.73
C LEU A 153 -2.55 -7.37 -10.98
N TYR A 154 -1.44 -8.11 -10.89
CA TYR A 154 -0.96 -8.92 -12.00
C TYR A 154 -2.02 -9.94 -12.45
N PHE A 155 -2.61 -10.68 -11.51
CA PHE A 155 -3.66 -11.65 -11.82
C PHE A 155 -4.97 -11.00 -12.27
N PHE A 156 -5.29 -9.80 -11.78
CA PHE A 156 -6.42 -9.00 -12.26
C PHE A 156 -6.23 -8.64 -13.74
N ILE A 157 -5.08 -8.09 -14.11
CA ILE A 157 -4.73 -7.74 -15.50
C ILE A 157 -4.71 -8.99 -16.37
N GLU A 158 -4.22 -10.12 -15.85
CA GLU A 158 -4.24 -11.39 -16.57
C GLU A 158 -5.66 -11.89 -16.82
N SER A 159 -6.54 -11.78 -15.82
CA SER A 159 -7.93 -12.18 -15.95
C SER A 159 -8.64 -11.35 -17.02
N ILE A 160 -8.42 -10.03 -17.05
CA ILE A 160 -8.96 -9.12 -18.07
C ILE A 160 -8.50 -9.51 -19.48
N ASN A 161 -7.21 -9.84 -19.64
CA ASN A 161 -6.63 -10.06 -20.97
C ASN A 161 -6.99 -11.41 -21.60
N LYS A 162 -7.18 -12.47 -20.80
CA LYS A 162 -7.36 -13.84 -21.33
C LYS A 162 -8.63 -14.53 -20.88
N TYR A 163 -9.43 -13.93 -19.99
CA TYR A 163 -10.51 -14.59 -19.26
C TYR A 163 -10.11 -15.99 -18.77
N ASP A 164 -9.42 -16.03 -17.64
CA ASP A 164 -8.99 -17.28 -17.01
C ASP A 164 -9.49 -17.36 -15.57
N LEU A 165 -10.30 -18.39 -15.27
CA LEU A 165 -10.90 -18.58 -13.95
C LEU A 165 -9.83 -18.77 -12.86
N ILE A 166 -8.70 -19.42 -13.19
CA ILE A 166 -7.60 -19.60 -12.23
C ILE A 166 -7.00 -18.24 -11.87
N SER A 167 -6.83 -17.35 -12.85
CA SER A 167 -6.38 -15.98 -12.62
C SER A 167 -7.39 -15.17 -11.79
N VAL A 168 -8.70 -15.35 -12.00
CA VAL A 168 -9.74 -14.72 -11.16
C VAL A 168 -9.65 -15.22 -9.72
N LEU A 169 -9.51 -16.52 -9.50
CA LEU A 169 -9.35 -17.11 -8.16
C LEU A 169 -8.11 -16.57 -7.45
N LYS A 170 -6.96 -16.54 -8.14
CA LYS A 170 -5.70 -16.00 -7.60
C LYS A 170 -5.82 -14.52 -7.27
N TRP A 171 -6.45 -13.74 -8.13
CA TRP A 171 -6.72 -12.33 -7.88
C TRP A 171 -7.63 -12.13 -6.68
N ALA A 172 -8.77 -12.81 -6.62
CA ALA A 172 -9.73 -12.70 -5.51
C ALA A 172 -9.10 -13.11 -4.17
N PHE A 173 -8.30 -14.17 -4.17
CA PHE A 173 -7.53 -14.60 -3.01
C PHE A 173 -6.54 -13.52 -2.56
N CYS A 174 -5.66 -13.06 -3.46
CA CYS A 174 -4.67 -12.02 -3.14
C CYS A 174 -5.33 -10.73 -2.65
N PHE A 175 -6.41 -10.28 -3.31
CA PHE A 175 -7.16 -9.09 -2.91
C PHE A 175 -7.76 -9.25 -1.52
N THR A 176 -8.34 -10.40 -1.21
CA THR A 176 -9.00 -10.62 0.08
C THR A 176 -8.00 -10.73 1.22
N ILE A 177 -6.87 -11.43 1.04
CA ILE A 177 -5.80 -11.44 2.04
C ILE A 177 -5.19 -10.05 2.22
N CYS A 178 -5.04 -9.29 1.12
CA CYS A 178 -4.62 -7.90 1.18
C CYS A 178 -5.60 -7.04 1.97
N TYR A 179 -6.91 -7.23 1.79
CA TYR A 179 -7.96 -6.57 2.57
C TYR A 179 -7.93 -6.95 4.05
N LEU A 180 -7.68 -8.22 4.38
CA LEU A 180 -7.49 -8.71 5.75
C LEU A 180 -6.14 -8.30 6.37
N THR A 181 -5.22 -7.79 5.55
CA THR A 181 -3.95 -7.19 6.01
C THR A 181 -4.12 -5.69 6.26
N ARG A 182 -4.76 -4.97 5.33
CA ARG A 182 -5.15 -3.56 5.47
C ARG A 182 -6.48 -3.29 4.77
N SER A 183 -7.50 -2.93 5.55
CA SER A 183 -8.87 -2.70 5.06
C SER A 183 -8.99 -1.57 4.02
N GLN A 184 -8.04 -0.62 3.99
CA GLN A 184 -8.04 0.54 3.09
C GLN A 184 -8.13 0.18 1.59
N ILE A 185 -7.69 -1.02 1.18
CA ILE A 185 -7.87 -1.49 -0.20
C ILE A 185 -9.35 -1.64 -0.59
N GLY A 186 -10.26 -1.73 0.38
CA GLY A 186 -11.71 -1.71 0.15
C GLY A 186 -12.18 -0.46 -0.60
N LEU A 187 -11.46 0.67 -0.52
CA LEU A 187 -11.74 1.87 -1.32
C LEU A 187 -11.52 1.68 -2.83
N PHE A 188 -10.79 0.63 -3.24
CA PHE A 188 -10.68 0.24 -4.64
C PHE A 188 -11.85 -0.61 -5.13
N PHE A 189 -12.65 -1.16 -4.21
CA PHE A 189 -13.77 -2.05 -4.53
C PHE A 189 -14.78 -1.45 -5.51
N PRO A 190 -15.22 -0.16 -5.41
CA PRO A 190 -16.17 0.41 -6.37
C PRO A 190 -15.62 0.52 -7.79
N PHE A 191 -14.29 0.66 -7.94
CA PHE A 191 -13.65 0.77 -9.25
C PHE A 191 -13.53 -0.58 -9.96
N ILE A 192 -13.48 -1.69 -9.22
CA ILE A 192 -13.37 -3.05 -9.79
C ILE A 192 -14.53 -3.36 -10.77
N PRO A 193 -15.82 -3.31 -10.38
CA PRO A 193 -16.92 -3.62 -11.30
C PRO A 193 -17.00 -2.60 -12.43
N PHE A 194 -16.63 -1.34 -12.18
CA PHE A 194 -16.55 -0.32 -13.22
C PHE A 194 -15.52 -0.69 -14.29
N ILE A 195 -14.28 -1.02 -13.88
CA ILE A 195 -13.22 -1.45 -14.80
C ILE A 195 -13.65 -2.71 -15.55
N LEU A 196 -14.14 -3.73 -14.85
CA LEU A 196 -14.59 -4.99 -15.47
C LEU A 196 -15.72 -4.77 -16.47
N TRP A 197 -16.68 -3.89 -16.17
CA TRP A 197 -17.73 -3.52 -17.10
C TRP A 197 -17.17 -2.91 -18.38
N PHE A 198 -16.17 -2.02 -18.30
CA PHE A 198 -15.54 -1.46 -19.49
C PHE A 198 -14.89 -2.51 -20.40
N TYR A 199 -14.30 -3.56 -19.83
CA TYR A 199 -13.64 -4.64 -20.58
C TYR A 199 -14.63 -5.71 -21.07
N TYR A 200 -15.66 -6.04 -20.29
CA TYR A 200 -16.58 -7.14 -20.55
C TYR A 200 -18.02 -6.71 -20.88
N LYS A 201 -18.27 -5.44 -21.23
CA LYS A 201 -19.63 -4.93 -21.54
C LYS A 201 -20.40 -5.77 -22.56
N ASN A 202 -19.69 -6.33 -23.54
CA ASN A 202 -20.27 -7.18 -24.60
C ASN A 202 -20.29 -8.67 -24.21
N GLN A 203 -19.67 -9.04 -23.09
CA GLN A 203 -19.46 -10.42 -22.62
C GLN A 203 -20.07 -10.59 -21.22
N LYS A 204 -21.36 -10.23 -21.06
CA LYS A 204 -22.07 -10.17 -19.76
C LYS A 204 -21.93 -11.44 -18.91
N LYS A 205 -21.94 -12.63 -19.52
CA LYS A 205 -21.75 -13.91 -18.81
C LYS A 205 -20.39 -13.98 -18.10
N GLN A 206 -19.33 -13.55 -18.77
CA GLN A 206 -17.98 -13.51 -18.20
C GLN A 206 -17.88 -12.48 -17.08
N LEU A 207 -18.43 -11.28 -17.28
CA LEU A 207 -18.49 -10.24 -16.25
C LEU A 207 -19.16 -10.76 -14.97
N ILE A 208 -20.34 -11.36 -15.11
CA ILE A 208 -21.10 -11.91 -13.98
C ILE A 208 -20.32 -13.05 -13.31
N SER A 209 -19.72 -13.95 -14.09
CA SER A 209 -18.90 -15.05 -13.55
C SER A 209 -17.72 -14.54 -12.72
N ILE A 210 -16.98 -13.54 -13.20
CA ILE A 210 -15.86 -12.92 -12.47
C ILE A 210 -16.37 -12.33 -11.15
N LEU A 211 -17.46 -11.57 -11.18
CA LEU A 211 -18.02 -10.92 -9.99
C LEU A 211 -18.52 -11.94 -8.96
N ILE A 212 -19.14 -13.04 -9.39
CA ILE A 212 -19.58 -14.12 -8.50
C ILE A 212 -18.38 -14.80 -7.85
N VAL A 213 -17.38 -15.22 -8.63
CA VAL A 213 -16.20 -15.91 -8.11
C VAL A 213 -15.44 -15.01 -7.14
N PHE A 214 -15.24 -13.74 -7.50
CA PHE A 214 -14.58 -12.77 -6.63
C PHE A 214 -15.36 -12.56 -5.32
N SER A 215 -16.67 -12.33 -5.40
CA SER A 215 -17.52 -12.12 -4.22
C SER A 215 -17.57 -13.34 -3.32
N PHE A 216 -17.60 -14.54 -3.90
CA PHE A 216 -17.60 -15.81 -3.17
C PHE A 216 -16.32 -16.02 -2.38
N VAL A 217 -15.14 -15.86 -3.02
CA VAL A 217 -13.85 -15.96 -2.35
C VAL A 217 -13.73 -14.89 -1.25
N PHE A 218 -14.13 -13.65 -1.56
CA PHE A 218 -14.11 -12.56 -0.58
C PHE A 218 -14.98 -12.87 0.63
N ALA A 219 -16.22 -13.32 0.42
CA ALA A 219 -17.14 -13.70 1.47
C ALA A 219 -16.56 -14.84 2.33
N ILE A 220 -16.15 -15.96 1.72
CA ILE A 220 -15.62 -17.11 2.47
C ILE A 220 -14.46 -16.75 3.37
N LEU A 221 -13.50 -15.96 2.88
CA LEU A 221 -12.31 -15.64 3.66
C LEU A 221 -12.55 -14.57 4.73
N THR A 222 -13.51 -13.66 4.53
CA THR A 222 -13.83 -12.60 5.50
C THR A 222 -14.92 -13.00 6.50
N PHE A 223 -15.75 -13.98 6.18
CA PHE A 223 -16.91 -14.38 6.96
C PHE A 223 -16.58 -14.91 8.36
N PRO A 224 -15.57 -15.79 8.56
CA PRO A 224 -15.20 -16.25 9.90
C PRO A 224 -14.83 -15.09 10.85
N TRP A 225 -14.07 -14.13 10.32
CA TRP A 225 -13.68 -12.93 11.07
C TRP A 225 -14.88 -12.03 11.39
N GLY A 226 -15.80 -11.86 10.42
CA GLY A 226 -17.05 -11.14 10.61
C GLY A 226 -17.94 -11.74 11.70
N ILE A 227 -18.12 -13.07 11.72
CA ILE A 227 -18.88 -13.76 12.75
C ILE A 227 -18.24 -13.62 14.13
N PHE A 228 -16.91 -13.79 14.20
CA PHE A 228 -16.18 -13.66 15.47
C PHE A 228 -16.45 -12.27 16.10
N ASN A 229 -16.29 -11.21 15.32
CA ASN A 229 -16.53 -9.84 15.80
C ASN A 229 -18.00 -9.57 16.10
N LEU A 230 -18.93 -10.15 15.34
CA LEU A 230 -20.35 -10.00 15.63
C LEU A 230 -20.70 -10.60 17.01
N LYS A 231 -20.14 -11.76 17.34
CA LYS A 231 -20.36 -12.41 18.65
C LYS A 231 -19.65 -11.69 19.79
N LYS A 232 -18.41 -11.24 19.57
CA LYS A 232 -17.56 -10.65 20.60
C LYS A 232 -17.87 -9.18 20.87
N HIS A 233 -18.12 -8.40 19.82
CA HIS A 233 -18.21 -6.93 19.85
C HIS A 233 -19.57 -6.38 19.42
N ASN A 234 -20.54 -7.27 19.14
CA ASN A 234 -21.84 -6.89 18.59
C ASN A 234 -21.72 -6.04 17.30
N SER A 235 -20.67 -6.29 16.50
CA SER A 235 -20.38 -5.56 15.28
C SER A 235 -19.81 -6.49 14.21
N TYR A 236 -20.43 -6.51 13.03
CA TYR A 236 -19.95 -7.35 11.92
C TYR A 236 -18.80 -6.64 11.18
N ILE A 237 -17.57 -7.07 11.46
CA ILE A 237 -16.34 -6.45 10.94
C ILE A 237 -15.63 -7.43 10.01
N THR A 238 -15.52 -7.10 8.72
CA THR A 238 -14.95 -7.99 7.71
C THR A 238 -13.43 -7.89 7.56
N SER A 239 -12.81 -6.85 8.14
CA SER A 239 -11.35 -6.72 8.26
C SER A 239 -10.98 -5.82 9.44
N SER A 240 -11.19 -4.51 9.32
CA SER A 240 -10.98 -3.53 10.38
C SER A 240 -12.10 -2.50 10.36
N ASN A 241 -12.44 -1.95 11.51
CA ASN A 241 -13.44 -0.88 11.65
C ASN A 241 -12.82 0.50 11.97
N GLY A 242 -11.51 0.67 11.82
CA GLY A 242 -10.81 1.92 12.15
C GLY A 242 -11.12 3.12 11.23
N GLY A 243 -12.04 2.97 10.26
CA GLY A 243 -12.37 4.02 9.30
C GLY A 243 -12.84 5.32 9.97
N SER A 244 -13.71 5.24 10.99
CA SER A 244 -14.22 6.44 11.67
C SER A 244 -13.17 7.09 12.55
N TYR A 245 -12.33 6.30 13.23
CA TYR A 245 -11.16 6.82 13.96
C TYR A 245 -10.19 7.55 13.04
N HIS A 246 -9.82 6.95 11.90
CA HIS A 246 -8.95 7.59 10.92
C HIS A 246 -9.58 8.86 10.33
N PHE A 247 -10.89 8.82 10.05
CA PHE A 247 -11.66 10.01 9.65
C PHE A 247 -11.58 11.11 10.72
N PHE A 248 -11.74 10.78 12.01
CA PHE A 248 -11.59 11.73 13.11
C PHE A 248 -10.21 12.34 13.22
N VAL A 249 -9.17 11.51 13.18
CA VAL A 249 -7.79 11.95 13.21
C VAL A 249 -7.51 12.90 12.02
N SER A 250 -8.03 12.60 10.82
CA SER A 250 -7.91 13.44 9.62
C SER A 250 -8.82 14.68 9.57
N ASN A 251 -9.84 14.76 10.43
CA ASN A 251 -10.87 15.82 10.38
C ASN A 251 -11.17 16.36 11.78
N SER A 252 -10.12 16.73 12.50
CA SER A 252 -10.17 17.36 13.82
C SER A 252 -9.01 18.36 13.97
N ASP A 253 -8.96 19.07 15.09
CA ASP A 253 -7.81 19.93 15.39
C ASP A 253 -6.49 19.13 15.45
N ILE A 254 -6.51 17.84 15.78
CA ILE A 254 -5.31 16.97 15.71
C ILE A 254 -4.76 16.94 14.30
N GLY A 255 -5.59 16.60 13.31
CA GLY A 255 -5.15 16.53 11.91
C GLY A 255 -4.78 17.89 11.34
N PHE A 256 -5.48 18.94 11.75
CA PHE A 256 -5.14 20.31 11.37
C PHE A 256 -3.79 20.75 11.96
N MET A 257 -3.52 20.44 13.23
CA MET A 257 -2.22 20.66 13.87
C MET A 257 -1.13 19.84 13.17
N ASP A 258 -1.31 18.54 12.99
CA ASP A 258 -0.26 17.70 12.39
C ASP A 258 0.13 18.15 10.98
N ALA A 259 -0.86 18.50 10.14
CA ALA A 259 -0.64 18.84 8.73
C ALA A 259 -0.42 20.32 8.45
N SER A 260 -1.31 21.18 8.96
CA SER A 260 -1.34 22.60 8.59
C SER A 260 -0.63 23.48 9.60
N ASN A 261 -0.82 23.23 10.89
CA ASN A 261 -0.28 24.03 12.00
C ASN A 261 0.68 23.22 12.89
N THR A 262 1.69 22.62 12.25
CA THR A 262 2.59 21.67 12.91
C THR A 262 3.41 22.37 14.00
N PRO A 263 3.41 21.87 15.25
CA PRO A 263 4.25 22.43 16.30
C PRO A 263 5.74 22.37 15.94
N PRO A 264 6.59 23.23 16.55
CA PRO A 264 8.03 23.20 16.31
C PRO A 264 8.65 21.83 16.60
N ILE A 265 9.61 21.42 15.77
CA ILE A 265 10.36 20.18 15.98
C ILE A 265 11.05 20.22 17.35
N GLY A 266 10.88 19.15 18.13
CA GLY A 266 11.43 19.04 19.49
C GLY A 266 10.54 19.62 20.60
N SER A 267 9.42 20.27 20.26
CA SER A 267 8.43 20.68 21.26
C SER A 267 7.67 19.49 21.86
N THR A 268 7.15 19.66 23.09
CA THR A 268 6.33 18.65 23.77
C THR A 268 5.07 18.29 22.97
N ASP A 269 4.45 19.26 22.30
CA ASP A 269 3.28 19.03 21.45
C ASP A 269 3.64 18.20 20.21
N MET A 270 4.80 18.46 19.60
CA MET A 270 5.30 17.63 18.51
C MET A 270 5.56 16.20 18.96
N GLU A 271 6.17 16.01 20.14
CA GLU A 271 6.39 14.67 20.71
C GLU A 271 5.06 13.95 20.97
N ASN A 272 4.08 14.65 21.56
CA ASN A 272 2.75 14.09 21.83
C ASN A 272 2.03 13.73 20.54
N LEU A 273 2.11 14.56 19.49
CA LEU A 273 1.61 14.23 18.16
C LEU A 273 2.34 12.99 17.61
N GLN A 274 3.67 12.96 17.69
CA GLN A 274 4.51 11.88 17.17
C GLN A 274 4.17 10.52 17.80
N LYS A 275 3.96 10.51 19.11
CA LYS A 275 3.60 9.34 19.91
C LYS A 275 2.09 9.07 19.99
N MET A 276 1.28 9.79 19.20
CA MET A 276 -0.19 9.68 19.18
C MET A 276 -0.86 9.83 20.55
N ARG A 277 -0.29 10.65 21.44
CA ARG A 277 -0.81 10.92 22.80
C ARG A 277 -1.89 12.00 22.76
N PHE A 278 -2.96 11.76 22.00
CA PHE A 278 -3.96 12.76 21.66
C PHE A 278 -4.76 13.29 22.87
N GLY A 279 -4.95 12.50 23.93
CA GLY A 279 -5.57 13.00 25.17
C GLY A 279 -4.83 14.20 25.79
N LYS A 280 -3.51 14.29 25.59
CA LYS A 280 -2.72 15.46 26.04
C LYS A 280 -2.89 16.70 25.16
N LEU A 281 -3.41 16.54 23.94
CA LEU A 281 -3.54 17.63 22.96
C LEU A 281 -4.97 18.19 22.91
N ILE A 282 -5.98 17.31 23.00
CA ILE A 282 -7.40 17.69 22.87
C ILE A 282 -8.22 17.41 24.13
N GLY A 283 -7.55 17.01 25.22
CA GLY A 283 -8.15 16.88 26.54
C GLY A 283 -8.88 15.55 26.80
N PRO A 284 -9.56 15.46 27.96
CA PRO A 284 -10.09 14.21 28.51
C PRO A 284 -11.25 13.62 27.70
N VAL A 285 -11.87 14.42 26.81
CA VAL A 285 -12.94 13.96 25.93
C VAL A 285 -12.44 12.79 25.06
N TYR A 286 -11.22 12.86 24.55
CA TYR A 286 -10.65 11.77 23.74
C TYR A 286 -10.54 10.46 24.54
N ASP A 287 -10.03 10.54 25.76
CA ASP A 287 -9.85 9.36 26.62
C ASP A 287 -11.20 8.75 27.01
N SER A 288 -12.22 9.57 27.23
CA SER A 288 -13.59 9.10 27.49
C SER A 288 -14.19 8.32 26.30
N VAL A 289 -13.85 8.72 25.07
CA VAL A 289 -14.30 8.01 23.85
C VAL A 289 -13.55 6.68 23.68
N LEU A 290 -12.26 6.62 24.03
CA LEU A 290 -11.49 5.37 24.00
C LEU A 290 -12.03 4.31 24.98
N ALA A 291 -12.69 4.72 26.06
CA ALA A 291 -13.32 3.82 27.02
C ALA A 291 -14.66 3.24 26.54
N LEU A 292 -15.26 3.77 25.47
CA LEU A 292 -16.54 3.27 24.95
C LEU A 292 -16.40 1.89 24.28
N PRO A 293 -17.49 1.10 24.24
CA PRO A 293 -17.56 -0.09 23.40
C PRO A 293 -17.23 0.20 21.94
N THR A 294 -16.62 -0.77 21.26
CA THR A 294 -16.09 -0.59 19.90
C THR A 294 -17.09 0.01 18.90
N LEU A 295 -18.36 -0.43 18.90
CA LEU A 295 -19.38 0.10 17.98
C LEU A 295 -19.74 1.57 18.29
N GLU A 296 -19.89 1.90 19.56
CA GLU A 296 -20.26 3.25 20.02
C GLU A 296 -19.12 4.23 19.78
N LYS A 297 -17.89 3.82 20.11
CA LYS A 297 -16.65 4.55 19.84
C LYS A 297 -16.54 5.02 18.39
N GLN A 298 -16.76 4.12 17.42
CA GLN A 298 -16.69 4.50 16.00
C GLN A 298 -17.80 5.50 15.60
N LYS A 299 -19.00 5.41 16.18
CA LYS A 299 -20.08 6.38 15.94
C LYS A 299 -19.70 7.75 16.50
N VAL A 300 -19.13 7.79 17.71
CA VAL A 300 -18.71 9.04 18.35
C VAL A 300 -17.57 9.70 17.58
N PHE A 301 -16.55 8.95 17.14
CA PHE A 301 -15.50 9.49 16.28
C PHE A 301 -16.05 10.11 14.99
N LEU A 302 -16.95 9.41 14.30
CA LEU A 302 -17.57 9.94 13.09
C LEU A 302 -18.33 11.23 13.37
N LYS A 303 -19.14 11.25 14.43
CA LYS A 303 -19.91 12.43 14.85
C LYS A 303 -18.99 13.62 15.15
N MET A 304 -17.98 13.43 16.01
CA MET A 304 -17.00 14.47 16.34
C MET A 304 -16.31 15.05 15.11
N SER A 305 -16.01 14.20 14.12
CA SER A 305 -15.41 14.64 12.85
C SER A 305 -16.36 15.54 12.06
N LEU A 306 -17.62 15.14 11.93
CA LEU A 306 -18.64 15.88 11.17
C LEU A 306 -18.97 17.21 11.85
N ASP A 307 -19.08 17.21 13.18
CA ASP A 307 -19.29 18.42 13.98
C ASP A 307 -18.11 19.38 13.80
N TRP A 308 -16.87 18.89 13.89
CA TRP A 308 -15.67 19.72 13.65
C TRP A 308 -15.65 20.31 12.24
N ILE A 309 -15.99 19.54 11.21
CA ILE A 309 -16.06 20.02 9.82
C ILE A 309 -17.10 21.15 9.69
N LYS A 310 -18.27 20.98 10.32
CA LYS A 310 -19.36 21.95 10.29
C LYS A 310 -18.97 23.25 11.00
N GLU A 311 -18.26 23.15 12.11
CA GLU A 311 -17.79 24.29 12.92
C GLU A 311 -16.55 24.97 12.32
N ASN A 312 -15.74 24.24 11.54
CA ASN A 312 -14.46 24.71 11.01
C ASN A 312 -14.31 24.52 9.49
N PRO A 313 -15.26 24.96 8.64
CA PRO A 313 -15.24 24.66 7.20
C PRO A 313 -13.99 25.20 6.49
N ALA A 314 -13.50 26.37 6.88
CA ALA A 314 -12.28 26.95 6.32
C ALA A 314 -11.03 26.13 6.68
N LYS A 315 -10.90 25.66 7.94
CA LYS A 315 -9.79 24.79 8.34
C LYS A 315 -9.85 23.46 7.59
N PHE A 316 -11.04 22.89 7.44
CA PHE A 316 -11.26 21.66 6.68
C PHE A 316 -10.79 21.81 5.22
N ILE A 317 -11.25 22.84 4.50
CA ILE A 317 -10.83 23.07 3.11
C ILE A 317 -9.31 23.26 3.02
N LYS A 318 -8.72 24.08 3.89
CA LYS A 318 -7.26 24.27 3.95
C LYS A 318 -6.51 22.96 4.15
N LEU A 319 -6.99 22.11 5.05
CA LEU A 319 -6.43 20.79 5.32
C LEU A 319 -6.51 19.88 4.09
N LYS A 320 -7.65 19.84 3.39
CA LYS A 320 -7.83 19.02 2.19
C LYS A 320 -6.98 19.49 1.01
N MET A 321 -6.88 20.79 0.81
CA MET A 321 -5.95 21.37 -0.18
C MET A 321 -4.50 21.01 0.13
N PHE A 322 -4.10 21.10 1.41
CA PHE A 322 -2.75 20.73 1.82
C PHE A 322 -2.46 19.25 1.59
N ASN A 323 -3.37 18.35 1.96
CA ASN A 323 -3.23 16.91 1.71
C ASN A 323 -3.19 16.59 0.20
N ALA A 324 -4.01 17.27 -0.62
CA ALA A 324 -4.00 17.11 -2.08
C ALA A 324 -2.65 17.51 -2.68
N PHE A 325 -2.12 18.66 -2.25
CA PHE A 325 -0.80 19.13 -2.68
C PHE A 325 0.31 18.15 -2.25
N ARG A 326 0.27 17.66 -1.01
CA ARG A 326 1.25 16.70 -0.48
C ARG A 326 1.20 15.35 -1.18
N PHE A 327 0.03 14.90 -1.61
CA PHE A 327 -0.12 13.67 -2.39
C PHE A 327 0.59 13.75 -3.76
N LEU A 328 0.67 14.95 -4.35
CA LEU A 328 1.23 15.16 -5.69
C LEU A 328 2.73 15.47 -5.72
N ILE A 329 3.36 15.69 -4.56
CA ILE A 329 4.73 16.20 -4.49
C ILE A 329 5.65 15.14 -3.90
N PRO A 330 6.93 15.05 -4.33
CA PRO A 330 7.94 14.13 -3.79
C PRO A 330 8.49 14.53 -2.40
N GLY A 331 9.21 13.60 -1.74
CA GLY A 331 9.81 13.78 -0.42
C GLY A 331 8.89 13.72 0.83
N VAL A 332 9.49 13.48 2.00
CA VAL A 332 8.82 13.56 3.32
C VAL A 332 8.32 14.99 3.61
N SER A 333 7.66 15.25 4.75
CA SER A 333 7.19 16.61 5.07
C SER A 333 8.27 17.42 5.77
N TRP A 334 8.61 18.59 5.23
CA TRP A 334 9.54 19.54 5.86
C TRP A 334 9.06 20.06 7.23
N LYS A 335 7.77 19.87 7.56
CA LYS A 335 7.22 20.19 8.88
C LYS A 335 7.53 19.12 9.93
N HIS A 336 7.77 17.88 9.52
CA HIS A 336 8.00 16.75 10.43
C HIS A 336 9.46 16.30 10.49
N TYR A 337 10.26 16.73 9.52
CA TYR A 337 11.66 16.33 9.41
C TYR A 337 12.54 17.57 9.31
N PRO A 338 13.79 17.50 9.82
CA PRO A 338 14.77 18.55 9.60
C PRO A 338 14.89 18.90 8.12
N PHE A 339 15.08 20.18 7.80
CA PHE A 339 15.12 20.68 6.43
C PHE A 339 16.10 19.90 5.54
N LYS A 340 17.27 19.51 6.07
CA LYS A 340 18.26 18.69 5.36
C LYS A 340 17.71 17.33 4.94
N THR A 341 17.02 16.63 5.85
CA THR A 341 16.39 15.33 5.58
C THR A 341 15.27 15.46 4.56
N TRP A 342 14.45 16.50 4.67
CA TRP A 342 13.43 16.81 3.68
C TRP A 342 14.03 17.04 2.30
N LEU A 343 15.05 17.90 2.20
CA LEU A 343 15.68 18.28 0.93
C LEU A 343 16.29 17.06 0.24
N PHE A 344 17.00 16.21 1.00
CA PHE A 344 17.55 14.95 0.49
C PHE A 344 16.46 14.01 -0.02
N SER A 345 15.40 13.80 0.77
CA SER A 345 14.26 12.97 0.38
C SER A 345 13.55 13.50 -0.87
N PHE A 346 13.40 14.82 -0.98
CA PHE A 346 12.82 15.50 -2.13
C PHE A 346 13.64 15.25 -3.39
N PHE A 347 14.95 15.50 -3.38
CA PHE A 347 15.80 15.31 -4.55
C PHE A 347 15.91 13.87 -5.01
N ILE A 348 15.91 12.90 -4.09
CA ILE A 348 15.91 11.47 -4.46
C ILE A 348 14.59 11.07 -5.11
N SER A 349 13.48 11.58 -4.60
CA SER A 349 12.14 11.19 -5.06
C SER A 349 11.70 11.96 -6.31
N LEU A 350 12.25 13.15 -6.54
CA LEU A 350 11.85 14.04 -7.64
C LEU A 350 11.99 13.39 -9.04
N PRO A 351 13.11 12.73 -9.41
CA PRO A 351 13.21 12.04 -10.69
C PRO A 351 12.14 10.97 -10.90
N VAL A 352 11.81 10.20 -9.85
CA VAL A 352 10.75 9.19 -9.91
C VAL A 352 9.41 9.85 -10.22
N TYR A 353 9.06 10.95 -9.53
CA TYR A 353 7.80 11.64 -9.75
C TYR A 353 7.71 12.28 -11.15
N LEU A 354 8.79 12.92 -11.63
CA LEU A 354 8.81 13.52 -12.97
C LEU A 354 8.64 12.47 -14.07
N LEU A 355 9.39 11.36 -13.99
CA LEU A 355 9.30 10.25 -14.93
C LEU A 355 7.95 9.55 -14.86
N PHE A 356 7.38 9.39 -13.66
CA PHE A 356 6.05 8.85 -13.44
C PHE A 356 4.98 9.71 -14.13
N TYR A 357 4.92 11.00 -13.84
CA TYR A 357 3.89 11.88 -14.41
C TYR A 357 3.98 11.97 -15.93
N PHE A 358 5.20 12.07 -16.47
CA PHE A 358 5.41 12.04 -17.92
C PHE A 358 4.95 10.72 -18.55
N GLY A 359 5.29 9.59 -17.92
CA GLY A 359 4.94 8.26 -18.38
C GLY A 359 3.44 8.04 -18.36
N LEU A 360 2.79 8.34 -17.23
CA LEU A 360 1.35 8.26 -17.06
C LEU A 360 0.63 9.13 -18.08
N TYR A 361 1.02 10.39 -18.26
CA TYR A 361 0.43 11.29 -19.25
C TYR A 361 0.48 10.70 -20.67
N LYS A 362 1.64 10.18 -21.08
CA LYS A 362 1.80 9.55 -22.40
C LYS A 362 0.90 8.34 -22.55
N CYS A 363 0.87 7.47 -21.54
CA CYS A 363 0.06 6.26 -21.51
C CYS A 363 -1.44 6.53 -21.59
N LEU A 364 -1.93 7.52 -20.84
CA LEU A 364 -3.33 7.93 -20.90
C LEU A 364 -3.70 8.51 -22.27
N LYS A 365 -2.80 9.30 -22.88
CA LYS A 365 -3.02 9.85 -24.21
C LYS A 365 -3.06 8.76 -25.30
N THR A 366 -2.27 7.70 -25.17
CA THR A 366 -2.18 6.64 -26.19
C THR A 366 -3.17 5.51 -26.01
N ASN A 367 -3.41 5.07 -24.77
CA ASN A 367 -4.27 3.91 -24.47
C ASN A 367 -4.80 3.97 -23.03
N TYR A 368 -5.66 4.95 -22.73
CA TYR A 368 -6.20 5.11 -21.37
C TYR A 368 -6.88 3.85 -20.80
N LYS A 369 -7.50 3.01 -21.65
CA LYS A 369 -8.22 1.80 -21.24
C LYS A 369 -7.31 0.87 -20.45
N ASN A 370 -6.10 0.59 -20.95
CA ASN A 370 -5.10 -0.27 -20.31
C ASN A 370 -4.56 0.24 -18.98
N HIS A 371 -4.89 1.50 -18.63
CA HIS A 371 -4.45 2.16 -17.40
C HIS A 371 -5.61 2.51 -16.46
N LEU A 372 -6.86 2.14 -16.79
CA LEU A 372 -8.02 2.39 -15.93
C LEU A 372 -7.89 1.77 -14.54
N TRP A 373 -7.28 0.58 -14.44
CA TRP A 373 -7.03 -0.06 -13.14
C TRP A 373 -6.12 0.80 -12.25
N PHE A 374 -5.08 1.39 -12.83
CA PHE A 374 -4.14 2.24 -12.12
C PHE A 374 -4.82 3.54 -11.71
N LEU A 375 -5.60 4.15 -12.60
CA LEU A 375 -6.37 5.36 -12.27
C LEU A 375 -7.36 5.12 -11.14
N GLY A 376 -8.15 4.04 -11.21
CA GLY A 376 -9.11 3.70 -10.16
C GLY A 376 -8.42 3.55 -8.81
N TRP A 377 -7.32 2.80 -8.78
CA TRP A 377 -6.57 2.61 -7.54
C TRP A 377 -5.86 3.89 -7.05
N TRP A 378 -5.31 4.70 -7.96
CA TRP A 378 -4.68 5.97 -7.62
C TRP A 378 -5.70 6.94 -7.02
N LEU A 379 -6.91 7.01 -7.59
CA LEU A 379 -8.05 7.76 -7.06
C LEU A 379 -8.55 7.21 -5.72
N SER A 380 -8.55 5.90 -5.51
CA SER A 380 -8.86 5.30 -4.20
C SER A 380 -7.87 5.75 -3.13
N ASN A 381 -6.57 5.77 -3.44
CA ASN A 381 -5.55 6.25 -2.50
C ASN A 381 -5.64 7.76 -2.29
N ALA A 382 -5.91 8.53 -3.33
CA ALA A 382 -6.17 9.97 -3.20
C ALA A 382 -7.35 10.20 -2.26
N THR A 383 -8.46 9.49 -2.46
CA THR A 383 -9.65 9.55 -1.59
C THR A 383 -9.31 9.17 -0.15
N PHE A 384 -8.56 8.09 0.05
CA PHE A 384 -8.11 7.66 1.39
C PHE A 384 -7.30 8.76 2.08
N LEU A 385 -6.33 9.35 1.37
CA LEU A 385 -5.46 10.39 1.91
C LEU A 385 -6.16 11.73 2.13
N LEU A 386 -7.15 12.05 1.31
CA LEU A 386 -7.88 13.29 1.46
C LEU A 386 -8.87 13.16 2.61
N LEU A 387 -9.61 12.06 2.68
CA LEU A 387 -10.73 11.94 3.62
C LEU A 387 -10.34 11.30 4.95
N PHE A 388 -9.50 10.27 4.94
CA PHE A 388 -9.29 9.39 6.10
C PHE A 388 -7.89 9.48 6.72
N LEU A 389 -6.91 10.05 6.03
CA LEU A 389 -5.55 10.14 6.58
C LEU A 389 -5.04 11.58 6.50
N PHE A 390 -4.08 11.94 7.34
CA PHE A 390 -3.18 13.04 7.04
C PHE A 390 -1.79 12.43 6.89
N THR A 391 -1.17 12.57 5.72
CA THR A 391 0.16 12.00 5.47
C THR A 391 1.22 13.08 5.52
N GLN A 392 1.76 13.29 6.72
CA GLN A 392 2.93 14.15 6.89
C GLN A 392 4.20 13.37 7.18
N ARG A 393 4.11 12.35 8.03
CA ARG A 393 5.27 11.57 8.47
C ARG A 393 5.70 10.53 7.46
N TYR A 394 4.74 9.91 6.78
CA TYR A 394 5.01 8.83 5.86
C TYR A 394 4.17 9.00 4.58
N ARG A 395 4.78 8.71 3.43
CA ARG A 395 4.12 8.72 2.11
C ARG A 395 3.24 7.49 1.95
N THR A 396 2.23 7.48 1.10
CA THR A 396 1.42 6.27 0.84
C THR A 396 2.28 5.09 0.40
N TYR A 397 2.61 4.20 1.34
CA TYR A 397 3.62 3.13 1.23
C TYR A 397 3.31 2.13 0.12
N GLY A 398 2.04 1.97 -0.24
CA GLY A 398 1.61 1.10 -1.33
C GLY A 398 1.56 1.77 -2.70
N VAL A 399 1.66 3.12 -2.78
CA VAL A 399 1.41 3.84 -4.02
C VAL A 399 2.62 3.90 -4.94
N GLU A 400 3.76 4.17 -4.36
CA GLU A 400 4.89 4.62 -5.17
C GLU A 400 5.60 3.48 -5.90
N ALA A 401 5.53 2.25 -5.38
CA ALA A 401 6.03 1.08 -6.10
C ALA A 401 5.36 0.90 -7.47
N LEU A 402 4.08 1.30 -7.60
CA LEU A 402 3.34 1.28 -8.87
C LEU A 402 3.62 2.51 -9.76
N PHE A 403 4.40 3.49 -9.29
CA PHE A 403 4.92 4.56 -10.16
C PHE A 403 6.09 4.05 -11.00
N LEU A 404 6.85 3.06 -10.50
CA LEU A 404 8.04 2.53 -11.15
C LEU A 404 7.77 1.93 -12.54
N PRO A 405 6.67 1.19 -12.80
CA PRO A 405 6.27 0.80 -14.15
C PRO A 405 6.21 1.96 -15.15
N TYR A 406 5.62 3.09 -14.76
CA TYR A 406 5.51 4.28 -15.63
C TYR A 406 6.84 5.02 -15.75
N CYS A 407 7.66 5.04 -14.69
CA CYS A 407 9.03 5.58 -14.76
C CYS A 407 9.86 4.79 -15.77
N ALA A 408 9.81 3.46 -15.69
CA ALA A 408 10.49 2.56 -16.60
C ALA A 408 10.03 2.76 -18.05
N TYR A 409 8.72 2.99 -18.26
CA TYR A 409 8.19 3.30 -19.58
C TYR A 409 8.78 4.61 -20.15
N SER A 410 8.86 5.66 -19.33
CA SER A 410 9.48 6.94 -19.70
C SER A 410 10.95 6.78 -20.07
N LEU A 411 11.70 5.99 -19.30
CA LEU A 411 13.11 5.68 -19.58
C LEU A 411 13.26 4.86 -20.87
N SER A 412 12.43 3.85 -21.10
CA SER A 412 12.40 3.08 -22.35
C SER A 412 12.14 3.97 -23.56
N LEU A 413 11.22 4.93 -23.43
CA LEU A 413 10.90 5.88 -24.50
C LEU A 413 12.09 6.80 -24.81
N LEU A 414 12.77 7.31 -23.78
CA LEU A 414 13.97 8.14 -23.93
C LEU A 414 15.10 7.36 -24.59
N ALA A 415 15.38 6.15 -24.12
CA ALA A 415 16.44 5.31 -24.67
C ALA A 415 16.17 4.94 -26.15
N LYS A 416 14.91 4.70 -26.53
CA LYS A 416 14.53 4.51 -27.93
C LYS A 416 14.82 5.76 -28.78
N ARG A 417 14.50 6.95 -28.28
CA ARG A 417 14.78 8.23 -28.99
C ARG A 417 16.27 8.47 -29.18
N LEU A 418 17.11 8.02 -28.24
CA LEU A 418 18.56 8.10 -28.32
C LEU A 418 19.19 7.02 -29.22
N GLY A 419 18.39 6.21 -29.92
CA GLY A 419 18.89 5.25 -30.91
C GLY A 419 19.34 3.90 -30.34
N TYR A 420 19.03 3.58 -29.08
CA TYR A 420 19.32 2.25 -28.51
C TYR A 420 18.42 1.17 -29.17
N ARG A 421 18.97 0.50 -30.20
CA ARG A 421 18.27 -0.51 -31.04
C ARG A 421 17.90 -1.81 -30.32
N GLY A 422 18.43 -2.06 -29.11
CA GLY A 422 18.08 -3.23 -28.28
C GLY A 422 16.70 -3.16 -27.62
N ILE A 423 15.92 -2.11 -27.88
CA ILE A 423 14.55 -1.93 -27.39
C ILE A 423 13.60 -2.32 -28.52
N GLY A 424 13.60 -3.60 -28.87
CA GLY A 424 12.60 -4.14 -29.78
C GLY A 424 11.21 -3.87 -29.18
N VAL A 425 10.31 -3.27 -29.97
CA VAL A 425 8.88 -3.35 -29.66
C VAL A 425 8.56 -4.83 -29.77
N SER A 426 8.14 -5.47 -28.67
CA SER A 426 7.59 -6.82 -28.83
C SER A 426 6.47 -6.68 -29.83
N GLY A 427 6.51 -7.46 -30.91
CA GLY A 427 5.35 -7.68 -31.76
C GLY A 427 4.26 -8.31 -30.91
N SER A 428 3.59 -7.48 -30.09
CA SER A 428 2.40 -7.86 -29.39
C SER A 428 1.34 -7.92 -30.47
N ASN A 429 1.17 -9.10 -31.06
CA ASN A 429 -0.03 -9.48 -31.81
C ASN A 429 -1.26 -9.55 -30.87
N GLY A 430 -1.43 -8.56 -30.00
CA GLY A 430 -2.40 -8.54 -28.92
C GLY A 430 -3.49 -7.50 -29.17
N LEU A 431 -4.48 -7.92 -29.97
CA LEU A 431 -5.91 -7.60 -29.89
C LEU A 431 -6.28 -6.17 -29.44
N LEU A 432 -6.66 -5.35 -30.44
CA LEU A 432 -7.63 -4.27 -30.27
C LEU A 432 -9.03 -4.84 -30.00
#